data_AF-A0A0C4EIH2-F1
#
_entry.id   AF-A0A0C4EIH2-F1
#
_cell.length_a   1.000
_cell.length_b   1.000
_cell.length_c   1.000
_cell.angle_alpha   90.00
_cell.angle_beta   90.00
_cell.angle_gamma   90.00
#
_symmetry.space_group_name_H-M   'P 1'
#
loop_
_entity.id
_entity.type
_entity.pdbx_description
1 polymer ?
#
loop_
_entity_poly.entity_id
_entity_poly.type
_entity_poly.pdbx_seq_one_letter_code
_entity_poly.pdbx_strand_id
1 'polypeptide(L)'
;MEDFPSIWNFRSDPPDFRFSGYSNADQIALVDAVRQVLPLGANEWAKVQAIYNSYASQNGRSLQEVDSLKTKFKGLHEQRKPTGKTNPPDWVRDAKAVYLDIQARAHNITVVDRLNRGDEDEEESDDESDARDKREREQNMTNLYAIQLQDAHTTIHRLEQEIARLQDGVNIQLIRLQDKHTRVQAKLQKTKDKLDQAQRDLYQQTSENTNLRSKLEIMQLRMEVRGGTMIHHQQPQGGFYGSGFSGPSRMGTGGFPSQSTEPRYMGSEAVLPSEANEAMGQDVLPQVCPPHEVVLLSPLQS
;
A
#
# COMPACT_ATOMS: atom_id res chain seq x y z
N MET A 1 -23.35 17.70 -50.26
CA MET A 1 -23.90 18.37 -49.06
C MET A 1 -24.85 17.37 -48.44
N GLU A 2 -24.33 16.51 -47.57
CA GLU A 2 -25.14 15.50 -46.88
C GLU A 2 -25.00 15.69 -45.37
N ASP A 3 -26.15 15.55 -44.71
CA ASP A 3 -26.43 15.82 -43.31
C ASP A 3 -25.59 14.98 -42.35
N PHE A 4 -24.89 15.66 -41.43
CA PHE A 4 -24.40 15.05 -40.21
C PHE A 4 -25.48 15.12 -39.12
N PRO A 5 -25.71 14.06 -38.32
CA PRO A 5 -26.77 14.06 -37.31
C PRO A 5 -26.53 15.10 -36.20
N SER A 6 -27.47 16.04 -36.10
CA SER A 6 -27.59 17.12 -35.12
C SER A 6 -27.84 16.65 -33.67
N ILE A 7 -26.88 15.98 -33.05
CA ILE A 7 -26.99 15.58 -31.62
C ILE A 7 -26.48 16.67 -30.65
N TRP A 8 -25.88 17.76 -31.17
CA TRP A 8 -25.39 18.86 -30.35
C TRP A 8 -26.35 20.04 -30.33
N ASN A 9 -27.59 19.81 -29.86
CA ASN A 9 -28.53 20.91 -29.64
C ASN A 9 -28.15 21.70 -28.39
N PHE A 10 -27.67 22.90 -28.69
CA PHE A 10 -27.49 24.06 -27.83
C PHE A 10 -28.79 24.36 -27.06
N ARG A 11 -28.78 24.18 -25.73
CA ARG A 11 -29.76 24.84 -24.86
C ARG A 11 -29.02 25.56 -23.76
N SER A 12 -29.05 26.89 -23.88
CA SER A 12 -28.71 27.87 -22.86
C SER A 12 -29.61 27.67 -21.65
N ASP A 13 -29.02 27.24 -20.54
CA ASP A 13 -29.36 27.61 -19.15
C ASP A 13 -28.25 27.02 -18.26
N PRO A 14 -27.69 27.77 -17.30
CA PRO A 14 -26.61 27.26 -16.45
C PRO A 14 -27.20 26.28 -15.42
N PRO A 15 -26.86 24.98 -15.44
CA PRO A 15 -27.23 24.11 -14.35
C PRO A 15 -26.32 24.44 -13.18
N ASP A 16 -26.95 24.82 -12.08
CA ASP A 16 -26.35 25.02 -10.76
C ASP A 16 -25.27 23.97 -10.48
N PHE A 17 -24.03 24.41 -10.33
CA PHE A 17 -22.82 23.58 -10.21
C PHE A 17 -22.73 22.86 -8.85
N ARG A 18 -23.72 22.02 -8.52
CA ARG A 18 -23.70 21.17 -7.31
C ARG A 18 -23.91 19.71 -7.65
N PHE A 19 -22.96 19.13 -8.38
CA PHE A 19 -22.72 17.67 -8.35
C PHE A 19 -21.53 17.38 -7.43
N SER A 20 -21.77 17.58 -6.13
CA SER A 20 -20.80 17.38 -5.04
C SER A 20 -20.83 15.94 -4.53
N GLY A 21 -20.34 15.02 -5.37
CA GLY A 21 -19.99 13.64 -4.98
C GLY A 21 -18.58 13.22 -5.42
N TYR A 22 -17.91 14.04 -6.24
CA TYR A 22 -16.55 13.79 -6.73
C TYR A 22 -15.56 14.57 -5.88
N SER A 23 -14.70 13.84 -5.17
CA SER A 23 -13.52 14.38 -4.51
C SER A 23 -12.52 14.91 -5.54
N ASN A 24 -11.56 15.72 -5.09
CA ASN A 24 -10.46 16.19 -5.95
C ASN A 24 -9.70 15.01 -6.57
N ALA A 25 -9.51 13.91 -5.81
CA ALA A 25 -8.88 12.69 -6.32
C ALA A 25 -9.68 12.07 -7.49
N ASP A 26 -11.02 12.09 -7.41
CA ASP A 26 -11.87 11.55 -8.47
C ASP A 26 -11.85 12.43 -9.72
N GLN A 27 -11.71 13.76 -9.54
CA GLN A 27 -11.57 14.69 -10.65
C GLN A 27 -10.24 14.47 -11.38
N ILE A 28 -9.16 14.23 -10.64
CA ILE A 28 -7.85 13.88 -11.21
C ILE A 28 -7.93 12.54 -11.95
N ALA A 29 -8.50 11.51 -11.33
CA ALA A 29 -8.63 10.19 -11.95
C ALA A 29 -9.50 10.21 -13.22
N LEU A 30 -10.56 11.04 -13.24
CA LEU A 30 -11.37 11.24 -14.43
C LEU A 30 -10.59 11.94 -15.54
N VAL A 31 -9.88 13.02 -15.23
CA VAL A 31 -9.06 13.74 -16.22
C VAL A 31 -7.96 12.83 -16.78
N ASP A 32 -7.34 12.00 -15.94
CA ASP A 32 -6.32 11.04 -16.36
C ASP A 32 -6.90 9.94 -17.26
N ALA A 33 -8.05 9.36 -16.90
CA ALA A 33 -8.74 8.38 -17.75
C ALA A 33 -9.10 8.96 -19.13
N VAL A 34 -9.57 10.21 -19.19
CA VAL A 34 -9.89 10.89 -20.45
C VAL A 34 -8.60 11.19 -21.24
N ARG A 35 -7.52 11.56 -20.58
CA ARG A 35 -6.20 11.81 -21.21
C ARG A 35 -5.64 10.58 -21.89
N GLN A 36 -5.80 9.41 -21.27
CA GLN A 36 -5.29 8.14 -21.82
C GLN A 36 -6.01 7.72 -23.10
N VAL A 37 -7.30 8.09 -23.26
CA VAL A 37 -8.13 7.63 -24.39
C VAL A 37 -8.34 8.71 -25.45
N LEU A 38 -8.36 10.00 -25.06
CA LEU A 38 -8.73 11.14 -25.89
C LEU A 38 -10.02 10.89 -26.71
N PRO A 39 -11.14 10.62 -26.04
CA PRO A 39 -12.33 10.06 -26.67
C PRO A 39 -13.00 11.02 -27.67
N LEU A 40 -13.20 10.53 -28.89
CA LEU A 40 -13.91 11.20 -29.98
C LEU A 40 -15.33 10.64 -30.18
N GLY A 41 -15.57 9.39 -29.76
CA GLY A 41 -16.84 8.69 -29.99
C GLY A 41 -17.27 7.74 -28.86
N ALA A 42 -18.48 7.16 -28.99
CA ALA A 42 -19.11 6.35 -27.95
C ALA A 42 -18.25 5.16 -27.47
N ASN A 43 -17.60 4.46 -28.41
CA ASN A 43 -16.72 3.31 -28.09
C ASN A 43 -15.52 3.71 -27.23
N GLU A 44 -14.98 4.91 -27.45
CA GLU A 44 -13.83 5.40 -26.70
C GLU A 44 -14.26 5.92 -25.32
N TRP A 45 -15.45 6.53 -25.24
CA TRP A 45 -16.05 6.87 -23.95
C TRP A 45 -16.35 5.64 -23.08
N ALA A 46 -16.70 4.49 -23.67
CA ALA A 46 -16.82 3.23 -22.93
C ALA A 46 -15.46 2.77 -22.35
N LYS A 47 -14.34 3.01 -23.06
CA LYS A 47 -12.99 2.73 -22.53
C LYS A 47 -12.64 3.65 -21.37
N VAL A 48 -12.94 4.95 -21.48
CA VAL A 48 -12.77 5.92 -20.39
C VAL A 48 -13.54 5.47 -19.15
N GLN A 49 -14.79 5.03 -19.33
CA GLN A 49 -15.61 4.51 -18.25
C GLN A 49 -14.98 3.27 -17.61
N ALA A 50 -14.47 2.31 -18.39
CA ALA A 50 -13.81 1.13 -17.85
C ALA A 50 -12.59 1.49 -17.00
N ILE A 51 -11.75 2.43 -17.45
CA ILE A 51 -10.58 2.92 -16.72
C ILE A 51 -11.01 3.61 -15.41
N TYR A 52 -11.97 4.53 -15.49
CA TYR A 52 -12.46 5.24 -14.32
C TYR A 52 -13.13 4.30 -13.30
N ASN A 53 -13.93 3.33 -13.76
CA ASN A 53 -14.62 2.38 -12.90
C ASN A 53 -13.67 1.39 -12.23
N SER A 54 -12.54 1.06 -12.87
CA SER A 54 -11.44 0.32 -12.23
C SER A 54 -10.88 1.11 -11.05
N TYR A 55 -10.59 2.40 -11.24
CA TYR A 55 -10.21 3.30 -10.16
C TYR A 55 -11.30 3.40 -9.08
N ALA A 56 -12.56 3.56 -9.47
CA ALA A 56 -13.68 3.70 -8.55
C ALA A 56 -13.84 2.48 -7.64
N SER A 57 -13.73 1.27 -8.20
CA SER A 57 -13.81 0.01 -7.45
C SER A 57 -12.69 -0.13 -6.42
N GLN A 58 -11.46 0.27 -6.77
CA GLN A 58 -10.31 0.23 -5.87
C GLN A 58 -10.41 1.24 -4.73
N ASN A 59 -11.10 2.36 -4.95
CA ASN A 59 -11.24 3.46 -4.00
C ASN A 59 -12.59 3.48 -3.27
N GLY A 60 -13.36 2.38 -3.34
CA GLY A 60 -14.66 2.24 -2.67
C GLY A 60 -15.71 3.24 -3.15
N ARG A 61 -15.63 3.69 -4.41
CA ARG A 61 -16.57 4.62 -5.04
C ARG A 61 -17.64 3.88 -5.82
N SER A 62 -18.78 4.54 -6.00
CA SER A 62 -19.83 4.04 -6.88
C SER A 62 -19.36 4.04 -8.34
N LEU A 63 -19.69 2.96 -9.05
CA LEU A 63 -19.48 2.87 -10.49
C LEU A 63 -20.28 3.97 -11.19
N GLN A 64 -19.66 4.61 -12.17
CA GLN A 64 -20.27 5.72 -12.89
C GLN A 64 -20.63 5.28 -14.31
N GLU A 65 -21.73 5.83 -14.81
CA GLU A 65 -22.16 5.67 -16.20
C GLU A 65 -21.40 6.63 -17.12
N VAL A 66 -21.30 6.26 -18.40
CA VAL A 66 -20.60 7.06 -19.42
C VAL A 66 -21.07 8.52 -19.44
N ASP A 67 -22.38 8.75 -19.38
CA ASP A 67 -22.95 10.09 -19.52
C ASP A 67 -22.73 10.95 -18.27
N SER A 68 -22.68 10.33 -17.09
CA SER A 68 -22.25 11.00 -15.85
C SER A 68 -20.81 11.49 -15.94
N LEU A 69 -19.90 10.66 -16.47
CA LEU A 69 -18.49 11.02 -16.65
C LEU A 69 -18.29 12.10 -17.70
N LYS A 70 -19.00 12.02 -18.85
CA LYS A 70 -19.00 13.07 -19.88
C LYS A 70 -19.45 14.40 -19.32
N THR A 71 -20.60 14.41 -18.63
CA THR A 71 -21.16 15.62 -18.04
C THR A 71 -20.21 16.22 -17.02
N LYS A 72 -19.56 15.39 -16.19
CA LYS A 72 -18.58 15.85 -15.22
C LYS A 72 -17.33 16.43 -15.87
N PHE A 73 -16.75 15.73 -16.85
CA PHE A 73 -15.57 16.21 -17.58
C PHE A 73 -15.86 17.50 -18.36
N LYS A 74 -17.07 17.61 -18.94
CA LYS A 74 -17.56 18.85 -19.56
C LYS A 74 -17.54 20.00 -18.55
N GLY A 75 -18.16 19.79 -17.40
CA GLY A 75 -18.17 20.77 -16.32
C GLY A 75 -16.78 21.13 -15.79
N LEU A 76 -15.75 20.28 -15.90
CA LEU A 76 -14.37 20.56 -15.47
C LEU A 76 -13.62 21.47 -16.43
N HIS A 77 -13.63 21.18 -17.74
CA HIS A 77 -12.88 21.99 -18.71
C HIS A 77 -13.60 23.31 -19.04
N GLU A 78 -14.92 23.38 -18.88
CA GLU A 78 -15.71 24.60 -19.08
C GLU A 78 -15.64 25.59 -17.89
N GLN A 79 -14.98 25.23 -16.78
CA GLN A 79 -14.88 26.13 -15.63
C GLN A 79 -14.18 27.44 -16.01
N ARG A 80 -14.91 28.55 -15.84
CA ARG A 80 -14.36 29.89 -16.06
C ARG A 80 -13.34 30.22 -14.97
N LYS A 81 -12.31 30.99 -15.34
CA LYS A 81 -11.35 31.52 -14.37
C LYS A 81 -12.14 32.33 -13.33
N PRO A 82 -11.97 32.09 -12.01
CA PRO A 82 -12.50 33.00 -11.01
C PRO A 82 -11.90 34.38 -11.26
N THR A 83 -12.72 35.43 -11.31
CA THR A 83 -12.26 36.80 -11.50
C THR A 83 -11.44 37.24 -10.30
N GLY A 84 -10.12 37.08 -10.39
CA GLY A 84 -9.13 37.36 -9.36
C GLY A 84 -7.81 36.67 -9.71
N LYS A 85 -6.67 37.23 -9.30
CA LYS A 85 -5.31 36.70 -9.59
C LYS A 85 -5.01 35.39 -8.83
N THR A 86 -5.86 34.40 -8.94
CA THR A 86 -5.71 33.08 -8.33
C THR A 86 -5.47 32.07 -9.44
N ASN A 87 -4.36 31.34 -9.38
CA ASN A 87 -4.07 30.28 -10.33
C ASN A 87 -5.21 29.25 -10.31
N PRO A 88 -5.66 28.75 -11.48
CA PRO A 88 -6.68 27.71 -11.53
C PRO A 88 -6.15 26.43 -10.84
N PRO A 89 -7.02 25.66 -10.16
CA PRO A 89 -6.63 24.36 -9.60
C PRO A 89 -6.04 23.43 -10.67
N ASP A 90 -5.08 22.58 -10.28
CA ASP A 90 -4.32 21.75 -11.21
C ASP A 90 -5.22 20.87 -12.10
N TRP A 91 -6.23 20.21 -11.54
CA TRP A 91 -7.16 19.37 -12.29
C TRP A 91 -8.01 20.14 -13.32
N VAL A 92 -8.25 21.44 -13.12
CA VAL A 92 -8.98 22.28 -14.09
C VAL A 92 -8.07 22.69 -15.23
N ARG A 93 -6.81 23.01 -14.93
CA ARG A 93 -5.78 23.27 -15.95
C ARG A 93 -5.59 22.02 -16.81
N ASP A 94 -5.46 20.87 -16.17
CA ASP A 94 -5.19 19.61 -16.85
C ASP A 94 -6.41 19.14 -17.66
N ALA A 95 -7.64 19.32 -17.15
CA ALA A 95 -8.86 19.05 -17.93
C ALA A 95 -8.93 19.88 -19.22
N LYS A 96 -8.52 21.15 -19.17
CA LYS A 96 -8.46 22.03 -20.35
C LYS A 96 -7.37 21.59 -21.34
N ALA A 97 -6.21 21.19 -20.83
CA ALA A 97 -5.13 20.65 -21.68
C ALA A 97 -5.60 19.39 -22.41
N VAL A 98 -6.20 18.45 -21.69
CA VAL A 98 -6.75 17.21 -22.27
C VAL A 98 -7.84 17.49 -23.30
N TYR A 99 -8.70 18.49 -23.06
CA TYR A 99 -9.68 18.90 -24.06
C TYR A 99 -9.02 19.40 -25.35
N LEU A 100 -7.95 20.18 -25.26
CA LEU A 100 -7.18 20.62 -26.45
C LEU A 100 -6.54 19.43 -27.19
N ASP A 101 -6.02 18.44 -26.46
CA ASP A 101 -5.48 17.22 -27.05
C ASP A 101 -6.57 16.43 -27.83
N ILE A 102 -7.79 16.36 -27.30
CA ILE A 102 -8.95 15.77 -27.98
C ILE A 102 -9.25 16.55 -29.28
N GLN A 103 -9.26 17.88 -29.24
CA GLN A 103 -9.50 18.71 -30.43
C GLN A 103 -8.39 18.55 -31.48
N ALA A 104 -7.13 18.48 -31.06
CA ALA A 104 -5.99 18.25 -31.95
C ALA A 104 -6.08 16.89 -32.64
N ARG A 105 -6.45 15.83 -31.90
CA ARG A 105 -6.69 14.50 -32.45
C ARG A 105 -7.82 14.51 -33.47
N ALA A 106 -8.93 15.18 -33.17
CA ALA A 106 -10.06 15.32 -34.09
C ALA A 106 -9.63 16.04 -35.39
N HIS A 107 -8.88 17.13 -35.27
CA HIS A 107 -8.39 17.90 -36.41
C HIS A 107 -7.44 17.08 -37.30
N ASN A 108 -6.49 16.36 -36.71
CA ASN A 108 -5.53 15.54 -37.46
C ASN A 108 -6.23 14.50 -38.35
N ILE A 109 -7.27 13.83 -37.84
CA ILE A 109 -8.06 12.85 -38.60
C ILE A 109 -8.70 13.51 -39.83
N THR A 110 -9.22 14.73 -39.71
CA THR A 110 -9.83 15.44 -40.84
C THR A 110 -8.84 15.87 -41.92
N VAL A 111 -7.59 16.17 -41.53
CA VAL A 111 -6.52 16.53 -42.49
C VAL A 111 -6.06 15.29 -43.24
N VAL A 112 -5.89 14.16 -42.55
CA VAL A 112 -5.49 12.88 -43.16
C VAL A 112 -6.54 12.38 -44.15
N ASP A 113 -7.85 12.47 -43.83
CA ASP A 113 -8.91 12.05 -44.77
C ASP A 113 -8.94 12.90 -46.04
N ARG A 114 -8.59 14.20 -45.93
CA ARG A 114 -8.54 15.12 -47.08
C ARG A 114 -7.34 14.84 -47.99
N LEU A 115 -6.18 14.48 -47.43
CA LEU A 115 -4.99 14.15 -48.22
C LEU A 115 -5.10 12.77 -48.91
N ASN A 116 -5.95 11.88 -48.37
CA ASN A 116 -6.16 10.56 -48.95
C ASN A 116 -7.22 10.54 -50.06
N ARG A 117 -7.93 11.66 -50.26
CA ARG A 117 -8.92 11.87 -51.31
C ARG A 117 -8.27 12.74 -52.39
N GLY A 118 -7.35 12.14 -53.15
CA GLY A 118 -6.62 12.84 -54.21
C GLY A 118 -7.58 13.34 -55.29
N ASP A 119 -7.57 14.64 -55.53
CA ASP A 119 -8.11 15.23 -56.76
C ASP A 119 -7.14 14.86 -57.89
N GLU A 120 -7.54 13.90 -58.72
CA GLU A 120 -6.85 13.53 -59.96
C GLU A 120 -7.41 14.41 -61.08
N ASP A 121 -6.85 15.61 -61.26
CA ASP A 121 -7.04 16.38 -62.47
C ASP A 121 -5.69 16.96 -62.95
N GLU A 122 -5.47 16.72 -64.24
CA GLU A 122 -4.68 17.50 -65.19
C GLU A 122 -3.17 17.21 -65.42
N GLU A 123 -2.99 16.65 -66.62
CA GLU A 123 -2.12 17.10 -67.73
C GLU A 123 -0.65 16.63 -67.82
N GLU A 124 -0.41 16.03 -68.99
CA GLU A 124 0.80 15.46 -69.58
C GLU A 124 1.62 16.56 -70.28
N SER A 125 2.93 16.70 -69.96
CA SER A 125 4.04 17.07 -70.88
C SER A 125 5.25 17.74 -70.19
N ASP A 126 6.30 16.96 -69.84
CA ASP A 126 7.75 17.16 -70.18
C ASP A 126 8.61 16.04 -69.52
N ASP A 127 8.55 14.84 -70.10
CA ASP A 127 8.66 13.55 -69.38
C ASP A 127 10.04 13.12 -68.85
N GLU A 128 11.16 13.78 -69.19
CA GLU A 128 12.50 13.29 -68.80
C GLU A 128 13.19 14.10 -67.68
N SER A 129 12.99 15.42 -67.67
CA SER A 129 13.48 16.28 -66.58
C SER A 129 12.66 16.07 -65.31
N ASP A 130 11.34 16.01 -65.44
CA ASP A 130 10.43 15.84 -64.30
C ASP A 130 10.54 14.45 -63.66
N ALA A 131 10.82 13.42 -64.46
CA ALA A 131 11.04 12.06 -63.96
C ALA A 131 12.36 11.91 -63.18
N ARG A 132 13.38 12.73 -63.49
CA ARG A 132 14.64 12.75 -62.71
C ARG A 132 14.44 13.46 -61.39
N ASP A 133 13.82 14.64 -61.42
CA ASP A 133 13.55 15.43 -60.22
C ASP A 133 12.61 14.70 -59.27
N LYS A 134 11.63 13.96 -59.80
CA LYS A 134 10.75 13.10 -58.99
C LYS A 134 11.52 12.01 -58.26
N ARG A 135 12.42 11.30 -58.95
CA ARG A 135 13.26 10.26 -58.33
C ARG A 135 14.19 10.82 -57.27
N GLU A 136 14.76 12.00 -57.48
CA GLU A 136 15.61 12.66 -56.50
C GLU A 136 14.81 13.07 -55.25
N ARG A 137 13.59 13.62 -55.42
CA ARG A 137 12.69 13.90 -54.29
C ARG A 137 12.35 12.63 -53.51
N GLU A 138 12.01 11.56 -54.20
CA GLU A 138 11.69 10.26 -53.57
C GLU A 138 12.89 9.69 -52.81
N GLN A 139 14.09 9.70 -53.42
CA GLN A 139 15.33 9.25 -52.76
C GLN A 139 15.67 10.12 -51.55
N ASN A 140 15.52 11.44 -51.65
CA ASN A 140 15.74 12.36 -50.53
C ASN A 140 14.77 12.08 -49.39
N MET A 141 13.49 11.81 -49.70
CA MET A 141 12.50 11.41 -48.71
C MET A 141 12.84 10.06 -48.07
N THR A 142 13.23 9.05 -48.85
CA THR A 142 13.68 7.75 -48.32
C THR A 142 14.89 7.90 -47.41
N ASN A 143 15.88 8.71 -47.80
CA ASN A 143 17.07 8.97 -46.99
C ASN A 143 16.72 9.68 -45.66
N LEU A 144 15.80 10.65 -45.69
CA LEU A 144 15.32 11.31 -44.47
C LEU A 144 14.66 10.32 -43.50
N TYR A 145 13.80 9.44 -44.00
CA TYR A 145 13.18 8.41 -43.15
C TYR A 145 14.18 7.39 -42.61
N ALA A 146 15.19 7.01 -43.41
CA ALA A 146 16.24 6.12 -42.96
C ALA A 146 17.07 6.72 -41.81
N ILE A 147 17.41 8.01 -41.89
CA ILE A 147 18.12 8.73 -40.82
C ILE A 147 17.26 8.81 -39.55
N GLN A 148 15.99 9.22 -39.67
CA GLN A 148 15.08 9.29 -38.52
C GLN A 148 14.92 7.92 -37.84
N LEU A 149 14.83 6.84 -38.62
CA LEU A 149 14.74 5.49 -38.10
C LEU A 149 16.04 5.08 -37.38
N GLN A 150 17.20 5.42 -37.92
CA GLN A 150 18.49 5.18 -37.27
C GLN A 150 18.62 5.94 -35.95
N ASP A 151 18.18 7.20 -35.90
CA ASP A 151 18.18 8.01 -34.69
C ASP A 151 17.24 7.42 -33.63
N ALA A 152 16.07 6.94 -34.05
CA ALA A 152 15.14 6.22 -33.19
C ALA A 152 15.78 4.94 -32.62
N HIS A 153 16.42 4.11 -33.45
CA HIS A 153 17.12 2.90 -33.00
C HIS A 153 18.24 3.21 -31.99
N THR A 154 19.01 4.27 -32.24
CA THR A 154 20.07 4.72 -31.32
C THR A 154 19.48 5.14 -29.98
N THR A 155 18.36 5.85 -30.00
CA THR A 155 17.64 6.28 -28.80
C THR A 155 17.08 5.11 -28.03
N ILE A 156 16.43 4.16 -28.71
CA ILE A 156 15.91 2.92 -28.12
C ILE A 156 17.04 2.18 -27.41
N HIS A 157 18.15 1.94 -28.11
CA HIS A 157 19.28 1.23 -27.54
C HIS A 157 19.87 1.91 -26.29
N ARG A 158 19.95 3.25 -26.29
CA ARG A 158 20.37 4.02 -25.11
C ARG A 158 19.42 3.81 -23.92
N LEU A 159 18.11 3.84 -24.17
CA LEU A 159 17.10 3.64 -23.13
C LEU A 159 17.12 2.20 -22.60
N GLU A 160 17.31 1.20 -23.47
CA GLU A 160 17.47 -0.20 -23.06
C GLU A 160 18.65 -0.40 -22.12
N GLN A 161 19.81 0.23 -22.42
CA GLN A 161 20.97 0.21 -21.53
C GLN A 161 20.69 0.88 -20.18
N GLU A 162 19.94 1.98 -20.18
CA GLU A 162 19.57 2.69 -18.96
C GLU A 162 18.63 1.84 -18.08
N ILE A 163 17.64 1.19 -18.69
CA ILE A 163 16.75 0.24 -18.02
C ILE A 163 17.57 -0.90 -17.39
N ALA A 164 18.49 -1.51 -18.14
CA ALA A 164 19.33 -2.59 -17.63
C ALA A 164 20.18 -2.15 -16.41
N ARG A 165 20.83 -0.99 -16.50
CA ARG A 165 21.62 -0.43 -15.38
C ARG A 165 20.77 -0.13 -14.15
N LEU A 166 19.56 0.40 -14.33
CA LEU A 166 18.63 0.69 -13.24
C LEU A 166 18.15 -0.60 -12.59
N GLN A 167 17.79 -1.61 -13.40
CA GLN A 167 17.41 -2.93 -12.91
C GLN A 167 18.54 -3.58 -12.10
N ASP A 168 19.77 -3.55 -12.60
CA ASP A 168 20.94 -4.05 -11.86
C ASP A 168 21.13 -3.30 -10.53
N GLY A 169 20.98 -1.97 -10.55
CA GLY A 169 21.07 -1.13 -9.34
C GLY A 169 20.03 -1.50 -8.29
N VAL A 170 18.76 -1.68 -8.70
CA VAL A 170 17.67 -2.13 -7.82
C VAL A 170 17.97 -3.53 -7.29
N ASN A 171 18.44 -4.45 -8.13
CA ASN A 171 18.74 -5.83 -7.75
C ASN A 171 19.87 -5.91 -6.71
N ILE A 172 20.94 -5.12 -6.88
CA ILE A 172 22.02 -5.00 -5.89
C ILE A 172 21.49 -4.48 -4.54
N GLN A 173 20.59 -3.49 -4.56
CA GLN A 173 19.98 -2.99 -3.33
C GLN A 173 19.09 -4.03 -2.66
N LEU A 174 18.32 -4.79 -3.44
CA LEU A 174 17.48 -5.88 -2.94
C LEU A 174 18.33 -6.93 -2.23
N ILE A 175 19.43 -7.40 -2.84
CA ILE A 175 20.35 -8.37 -2.22
C ILE A 175 20.91 -7.83 -0.91
N ARG A 176 21.37 -6.57 -0.88
CA ARG A 176 21.90 -5.94 0.35
C ARG A 176 20.85 -5.83 1.45
N LEU A 177 19.60 -5.55 1.10
CA LEU A 177 18.50 -5.47 2.06
C LEU A 177 18.11 -6.86 2.56
N GLN A 178 18.08 -7.86 1.70
CA GLN A 178 17.86 -9.26 2.09
C GLN A 178 18.96 -9.76 3.04
N ASP A 179 20.23 -9.46 2.79
CA ASP A 179 21.33 -9.79 3.72
C ASP A 179 21.14 -9.16 5.10
N LYS A 180 20.73 -7.88 5.13
CA LYS A 180 20.40 -7.19 6.39
C LYS A 180 19.22 -7.86 7.09
N HIS A 181 18.18 -8.23 6.35
CA HIS A 181 17.01 -8.92 6.89
C HIS A 181 17.42 -10.25 7.53
N THR A 182 18.14 -11.10 6.81
CA THR A 182 18.64 -12.39 7.31
C THR A 182 19.51 -12.22 8.56
N ARG A 183 20.39 -11.21 8.58
CA ARG A 183 21.26 -10.94 9.73
C ARG A 183 20.49 -10.47 10.96
N VAL A 184 19.50 -9.59 10.78
CA VAL A 184 18.64 -9.13 11.88
C VAL A 184 17.78 -10.28 12.39
N GLN A 185 17.22 -11.09 11.49
CA GLN A 185 16.44 -12.27 11.84
C GLN A 185 17.25 -13.29 12.65
N ALA A 186 18.51 -13.54 12.27
CA ALA A 186 19.41 -14.42 13.03
C ALA A 186 19.71 -13.88 14.44
N LYS A 187 19.89 -12.55 14.57
CA LYS A 187 20.06 -11.92 15.90
C LYS A 187 18.79 -12.05 16.74
N LEU A 188 17.62 -11.81 16.15
CA LEU A 188 16.33 -11.93 16.82
C LEU A 188 16.11 -13.36 17.33
N GLN A 189 16.39 -14.36 16.50
CA GLN A 189 16.29 -15.77 16.90
C GLN A 189 17.24 -16.08 18.07
N LYS A 190 18.50 -15.66 17.97
CA LYS A 190 19.48 -15.85 19.06
C LYS A 190 19.06 -15.18 20.37
N THR A 191 18.43 -14.00 20.31
CA THR A 191 17.91 -13.35 21.52
C THR A 191 16.71 -14.08 22.10
N LYS A 192 15.85 -14.66 21.24
CA LYS A 192 14.72 -15.47 21.67
C LYS A 192 15.18 -16.75 22.36
N ASP A 193 16.14 -17.47 21.78
CA ASP A 193 16.68 -18.69 22.39
C ASP A 193 17.30 -18.42 23.77
N LYS A 194 17.99 -17.28 23.93
CA LYS A 194 18.53 -16.84 25.23
C LYS A 194 17.43 -16.50 26.23
N LEU A 195 16.35 -15.86 25.79
CA LEU A 195 15.21 -15.55 26.63
C LEU A 195 14.55 -16.84 27.13
N ASP A 196 14.33 -17.79 26.23
CA ASP A 196 13.75 -19.10 26.56
C ASP A 196 14.65 -19.87 27.53
N GLN A 197 15.98 -19.80 27.35
CA GLN A 197 16.93 -20.38 28.30
C GLN A 197 16.84 -19.72 29.68
N ALA A 198 16.86 -18.39 29.75
CA ALA A 198 16.78 -17.68 31.02
C ALA A 198 15.46 -17.95 31.75
N GLN A 199 14.35 -18.13 31.02
CA GLN A 199 13.06 -18.54 31.58
C GLN A 199 13.13 -19.95 32.19
N ARG A 200 13.76 -20.90 31.50
CA ARG A 200 13.96 -22.26 32.04
C ARG A 200 14.81 -22.25 33.31
N ASP A 201 15.89 -21.48 33.32
CA ASP A 201 16.79 -21.37 34.48
C ASP A 201 16.06 -20.74 35.68
N LEU A 202 15.24 -19.70 35.45
CA LEU A 202 14.43 -19.07 36.48
C LEU A 202 13.40 -20.04 37.07
N TYR A 203 12.73 -20.83 36.24
CA TYR A 203 11.80 -21.86 36.70
C TYR A 203 12.51 -22.91 37.57
N GLN A 204 13.69 -23.36 37.14
CA GLN A 204 14.51 -24.30 37.89
C GLN A 204 14.91 -23.73 39.26
N GLN A 205 15.47 -22.52 39.31
CA GLN A 205 15.85 -21.85 40.56
C GLN A 205 14.66 -21.59 41.48
N THR A 206 13.48 -21.31 40.93
CA THR A 206 12.25 -21.15 41.71
C THR A 206 11.87 -22.46 42.39
N SER A 207 11.93 -23.58 41.67
CA SER A 207 11.65 -24.91 42.23
C SER A 207 12.65 -25.36 43.30
N GLU A 208 13.93 -24.99 43.15
CA GLU A 208 14.95 -25.27 44.16
C GLU A 208 14.76 -24.40 45.40
N ASN A 209 14.45 -23.12 45.22
CA ASN A 209 14.15 -22.22 46.34
C ASN A 209 12.92 -22.69 47.13
N THR A 210 11.86 -23.15 46.48
CA THR A 210 10.70 -23.70 47.19
C THR A 210 11.07 -24.99 47.93
N ASN A 211 11.84 -25.90 47.31
CA ASN A 211 12.32 -27.13 47.95
C ASN A 211 13.17 -26.84 49.20
N LEU A 212 14.13 -25.91 49.09
CA LEU A 212 14.99 -25.50 50.21
C LEU A 212 14.18 -24.84 51.34
N ARG A 213 13.21 -23.98 51.00
CA ARG A 213 12.29 -23.39 51.99
C ARG A 213 11.51 -24.47 52.75
N SER A 214 10.93 -25.44 52.05
CA SER A 214 10.23 -26.56 52.70
C SER A 214 11.16 -27.40 53.59
N LYS A 215 12.41 -27.65 53.17
CA LYS A 215 13.41 -28.34 54.01
C LYS A 215 13.75 -27.57 55.28
N LEU A 216 13.93 -26.26 55.18
CA LEU A 216 14.20 -25.39 56.33
C LEU A 216 13.05 -25.39 57.32
N GLU A 217 11.81 -25.32 56.83
CA GLU A 217 10.59 -25.37 57.64
C GLU A 217 10.48 -26.70 58.42
N ILE A 218 10.72 -27.83 57.75
CA ILE A 218 10.75 -29.15 58.42
C ILE A 218 11.86 -29.22 59.48
N MET A 219 13.02 -28.63 59.20
CA MET A 219 14.14 -28.64 60.14
C MET A 219 13.85 -27.78 61.38
N GLN A 220 13.23 -26.61 61.19
CA GLN A 220 12.77 -25.75 62.30
C GLN A 220 11.78 -26.48 63.20
N LEU A 221 10.76 -27.13 62.62
CA LEU A 221 9.79 -27.94 63.37
C LEU A 221 10.48 -29.06 64.18
N ARG A 222 11.48 -29.74 63.60
CA ARG A 222 12.25 -30.79 64.31
C ARG A 222 13.06 -30.23 65.49
N MET A 223 13.59 -29.01 65.35
CA MET A 223 14.34 -28.35 66.44
C MET A 223 13.42 -27.90 67.56
N GLU A 224 12.25 -27.36 67.26
CA GLU A 224 11.24 -26.96 68.25
C GLU A 224 10.79 -28.16 69.09
N VAL A 225 10.53 -29.30 68.45
CA VAL A 225 10.17 -30.55 69.13
C VAL A 225 11.29 -31.09 70.01
N ARG A 226 12.57 -30.87 69.64
CA ARG A 226 13.74 -31.32 70.42
C ARG A 226 14.15 -30.33 71.53
N GLY A 227 13.87 -29.04 71.37
CA GLY A 227 14.18 -27.97 72.33
C GLY A 227 13.10 -27.73 73.39
N GLY A 228 11.91 -28.31 73.23
CA GLY A 228 10.75 -28.17 74.13
C GLY A 228 10.90 -28.69 75.57
N THR A 229 12.10 -29.01 76.06
CA THR A 229 12.33 -29.54 77.41
C THR A 229 13.21 -28.66 78.32
N MET A 230 13.60 -27.44 77.91
CA MET A 230 14.52 -26.60 78.70
C MET A 230 14.00 -25.17 78.93
N ILE A 231 12.82 -25.01 79.55
CA ILE A 231 12.49 -23.77 80.26
C ILE A 231 11.80 -24.13 81.59
N HIS A 232 12.59 -24.26 82.66
CA HIS A 232 12.10 -24.16 84.04
C HIS A 232 13.15 -23.43 84.92
N HIS A 233 12.69 -22.38 85.61
CA HIS A 233 13.01 -22.05 87.02
C HIS A 233 13.95 -20.85 87.36
N GLN A 234 13.30 -19.75 87.80
CA GLN A 234 13.48 -19.01 89.07
C GLN A 234 14.71 -18.07 89.36
N GLN A 235 14.44 -16.75 89.24
CA GLN A 235 14.50 -15.64 90.24
C GLN A 235 15.82 -15.28 91.03
N PRO A 236 15.88 -14.17 91.82
CA PRO A 236 16.62 -12.93 91.51
C PRO A 236 17.75 -12.58 92.52
N GLN A 237 18.70 -11.70 92.19
CA GLN A 237 19.44 -10.76 93.09
C GLN A 237 20.13 -9.73 92.17
N GLY A 238 20.24 -8.42 92.41
CA GLY A 238 20.25 -7.62 93.64
C GLY A 238 21.54 -6.80 93.67
N GLY A 239 21.47 -5.48 93.41
CA GLY A 239 22.56 -4.49 93.53
C GLY A 239 22.88 -3.77 92.19
N PHE A 240 23.29 -2.50 92.13
CA PHE A 240 23.56 -1.46 93.13
C PHE A 240 23.67 -0.12 92.32
N TYR A 241 22.77 0.85 92.59
CA TYR A 241 22.83 2.34 92.56
C TYR A 241 23.66 3.15 91.53
N GLY A 242 23.04 4.25 91.05
CA GLY A 242 23.68 5.55 90.79
C GLY A 242 23.69 6.00 89.32
N SER A 243 22.65 6.68 88.80
CA SER A 243 22.36 8.13 88.87
C SER A 243 22.93 8.97 87.72
N GLY A 244 22.02 9.73 87.06
CA GLY A 244 22.26 10.80 86.08
C GLY A 244 21.14 10.86 85.03
N PHE A 245 19.94 11.39 85.34
CA PHE A 245 19.46 12.76 84.97
C PHE A 245 19.81 13.15 83.51
N SER A 246 18.94 13.52 82.56
CA SER A 246 17.57 14.10 82.56
C SER A 246 16.94 13.92 81.16
N GLY A 247 15.61 13.82 81.06
CA GLY A 247 14.84 13.77 79.79
C GLY A 247 14.60 15.16 79.14
N PRO A 248 13.44 15.45 78.50
CA PRO A 248 12.40 14.56 77.96
C PRO A 248 11.82 15.02 76.59
N SER A 249 10.92 14.19 76.00
CA SER A 249 9.64 14.54 75.31
C SER A 249 9.43 13.65 74.07
N ARG A 250 8.47 12.70 74.04
CA ARG A 250 7.00 12.82 74.08
C ARG A 250 6.43 13.36 72.77
N MET A 251 5.95 12.46 71.91
CA MET A 251 4.56 12.47 71.42
C MET A 251 4.16 11.03 71.10
N GLY A 252 3.08 10.59 71.74
CA GLY A 252 2.35 9.39 71.37
C GLY A 252 0.97 9.80 70.89
N THR A 253 0.43 9.00 69.98
CA THR A 253 -1.00 8.73 69.68
C THR A 253 -0.93 7.51 68.75
N GLY A 254 -1.39 6.31 69.06
CA GLY A 254 -2.62 5.93 69.76
C GLY A 254 -3.56 5.29 68.71
N GLY A 255 -3.94 4.02 68.92
CA GLY A 255 -5.20 3.48 68.40
C GLY A 255 -5.14 2.39 67.32
N PHE A 256 -5.06 1.12 67.75
CA PHE A 256 -5.71 -0.04 67.10
C PHE A 256 -7.27 0.14 67.16
N PRO A 257 -8.11 -0.49 66.30
CA PRO A 257 -8.41 -1.94 66.43
C PRO A 257 -8.80 -2.72 65.14
N SER A 258 -8.76 -4.05 65.28
CA SER A 258 -9.30 -5.08 64.38
C SER A 258 -10.83 -5.02 64.20
N GLN A 259 -11.34 -5.44 63.03
CA GLN A 259 -12.08 -6.70 62.81
C GLN A 259 -12.91 -6.70 61.50
N SER A 260 -12.97 -7.87 60.84
CA SER A 260 -14.06 -8.41 59.98
C SER A 260 -14.35 -7.68 58.65
N THR A 261 -14.56 -8.30 57.48
CA THR A 261 -15.37 -9.47 57.12
C THR A 261 -15.07 -9.84 55.65
N GLU A 262 -15.14 -11.12 55.28
CA GLU A 262 -15.15 -11.62 53.88
C GLU A 262 -16.28 -11.02 53.01
N PRO A 263 -16.25 -11.27 51.70
CA PRO A 263 -17.37 -12.03 51.15
C PRO A 263 -16.97 -13.20 50.23
N ARG A 264 -17.67 -14.33 50.44
CA ARG A 264 -17.93 -15.42 49.50
C ARG A 264 -18.88 -14.96 48.38
N TYR A 265 -18.68 -15.44 47.16
CA TYR A 265 -19.80 -15.94 46.34
C TYR A 265 -19.37 -17.12 45.47
N MET A 266 -20.23 -18.14 45.48
CA MET A 266 -20.10 -19.48 44.90
C MET A 266 -20.32 -19.50 43.38
N GLY A 267 -19.75 -20.51 42.72
CA GLY A 267 -19.99 -20.80 41.31
C GLY A 267 -21.29 -21.56 41.01
N SER A 268 -21.59 -21.60 39.72
CA SER A 268 -22.42 -22.53 38.92
C SER A 268 -22.04 -22.18 37.45
N GLU A 269 -21.99 -23.03 36.43
CA GLU A 269 -22.42 -24.40 36.18
C GLU A 269 -21.74 -24.81 34.86
N ALA A 270 -21.60 -26.12 34.63
CA ALA A 270 -21.17 -26.68 33.35
C ALA A 270 -22.27 -26.52 32.29
N VAL A 271 -21.90 -26.06 31.09
CA VAL A 271 -22.70 -26.23 29.86
C VAL A 271 -21.75 -26.49 28.70
N LEU A 272 -21.79 -27.71 28.16
CA LEU A 272 -21.31 -28.06 26.82
C LEU A 272 -22.03 -27.22 25.76
N PRO A 273 -21.45 -27.04 24.57
CA PRO A 273 -22.24 -27.36 23.39
C PRO A 273 -21.55 -28.34 22.45
N SER A 274 -22.40 -29.25 22.00
CA SER A 274 -22.27 -30.23 20.94
C SER A 274 -22.01 -29.59 19.57
N GLU A 275 -21.35 -30.38 18.73
CA GLU A 275 -21.27 -30.35 17.26
C GLU A 275 -22.30 -29.48 16.52
N ALA A 276 -21.80 -28.63 15.61
CA ALA A 276 -22.19 -28.63 14.18
C ALA A 276 -21.33 -27.64 13.37
N ASN A 277 -20.75 -28.16 12.27
CA ASN A 277 -20.37 -27.48 11.03
C ASN A 277 -19.39 -26.28 11.07
N GLU A 278 -18.16 -26.47 10.59
CA GLU A 278 -17.86 -26.24 9.17
C GLU A 278 -16.43 -26.70 8.81
N ALA A 279 -16.36 -27.36 7.67
CA ALA A 279 -15.18 -27.92 7.08
C ALA A 279 -14.25 -26.84 6.47
N MET A 280 -13.03 -27.26 6.17
CA MET A 280 -12.04 -26.64 5.28
C MET A 280 -11.09 -25.61 5.91
N GLY A 281 -10.09 -26.14 6.64
CA GLY A 281 -8.77 -25.52 6.76
C GLY A 281 -7.73 -26.51 6.27
N GLN A 282 -7.67 -26.74 4.95
CA GLN A 282 -6.59 -27.52 4.35
C GLN A 282 -5.27 -26.79 4.56
N ASP A 283 -4.26 -27.54 4.99
CA ASP A 283 -2.84 -27.23 4.84
C ASP A 283 -2.57 -26.80 3.39
N VAL A 284 -2.35 -25.50 3.18
CA VAL A 284 -1.74 -24.98 1.95
C VAL A 284 -0.30 -24.63 2.27
N LEU A 285 0.57 -25.60 2.05
CA LEU A 285 1.99 -25.39 1.77
C LEU A 285 2.13 -24.26 0.72
N PRO A 286 3.08 -23.32 0.86
CA PRO A 286 3.36 -22.40 -0.24
C PRO A 286 3.91 -23.21 -1.42
N GLN A 287 3.15 -23.22 -2.52
CA GLN A 287 3.58 -23.76 -3.80
C GLN A 287 4.91 -23.12 -4.21
N VAL A 288 5.93 -23.96 -4.33
CA VAL A 288 7.10 -23.71 -5.17
C VAL A 288 6.62 -23.86 -6.61
N CYS A 289 6.57 -22.76 -7.37
CA CYS A 289 6.32 -22.84 -8.82
C CYS A 289 7.46 -23.62 -9.50
N PRO A 290 7.17 -24.60 -10.36
CA PRO A 290 8.20 -25.28 -11.15
C PRO A 290 8.73 -24.38 -12.28
N PRO A 291 9.97 -24.59 -12.75
CA PRO A 291 10.49 -23.89 -13.92
C PRO A 291 9.72 -24.32 -15.17
N HIS A 292 9.28 -23.34 -15.96
CA HIS A 292 8.68 -23.61 -17.27
C HIS A 292 9.67 -24.34 -18.18
N GLU A 293 9.26 -25.53 -18.56
CA GLU A 293 9.87 -26.38 -19.57
C GLU A 293 9.95 -25.63 -20.91
N VAL A 294 11.18 -25.47 -21.40
CA VAL A 294 11.46 -24.98 -22.75
C VAL A 294 10.96 -26.04 -23.72
N VAL A 295 9.86 -25.75 -24.42
CA VAL A 295 9.40 -26.57 -25.55
C VAL A 295 10.47 -26.48 -26.64
N LEU A 296 11.36 -27.46 -26.67
CA LEU A 296 12.23 -27.73 -27.81
C LEU A 296 11.34 -28.25 -28.95
N LEU A 297 11.11 -27.39 -29.93
CA LEU A 297 10.66 -27.78 -31.27
C LEU A 297 11.65 -28.80 -31.84
N SER A 298 11.21 -30.06 -31.96
CA SER A 298 11.91 -31.07 -32.76
C SER A 298 11.74 -30.75 -34.26
N PRO A 299 12.77 -31.03 -35.09
CA PRO A 299 12.77 -30.68 -36.50
C PRO A 299 11.94 -31.65 -37.34
N LEU A 300 11.34 -31.11 -38.40
CA LEU A 300 10.75 -31.88 -39.50
C LEU A 300 11.74 -32.94 -39.99
N GLN A 301 11.32 -34.21 -39.96
CA GLN A 301 11.94 -35.25 -40.77
C GLN A 301 11.53 -35.06 -42.23
N SER A 302 12.53 -35.29 -43.10
CA SER A 302 12.48 -35.24 -44.55
C SER A 302 11.72 -36.42 -45.16
#